data_AF-A0A0L0NUT3-F1
#
_entry.id   AF-A0A0L0NUT3-F1
#
_cell.length_a   1.000
_cell.length_b   1.000
_cell.length_c   1.000
_cell.angle_alpha   90.00
_cell.angle_beta   90.00
_cell.angle_gamma   90.00
#
_symmetry.space_group_name_H-M   'P 1'
#
loop_
_entity.id
_entity.type
_entity.pdbx_description
1 polymer ?
#
loop_
_entity_poly.entity_id
_entity_poly.type
_entity_poly.pdbx_seq_one_letter_code
_entity_poly.pdbx_strand_id
1 'polypeptide(L)'
;MYPSGTSSSSSHGKLLRLAEEKLKQKEAHMMNLIIRYEENVDGGFLAPHGIYKLNLDFNTEIVRSLIVERRIAPFFTPLQDFDEDWTDEEVATIASQLPLHAIDEAYSDDEEPDDADNHKIHLLANYFRRQEQKKKVKELTVSMKELQKQHEMEYMAAKQSQKQDPNVPSKELLLKLYRRSAECPICFLYFPPYLNVSRCCGQPICSECFVQIRRLDPHPPHDDVSNENSAEIPHTLISEYANCPFCAMPNFGVTYDPPKDLSVGIGGITSPAYYKGPLAATEEAVVLSSDEVSAASPQSPGTPVLRTVSPTKAKARKRRSSVPADDAGVITTDYIRPDWEQKLASAKSKLARRAATASAIHALNLIVDDEGSSRGQSSSDSQNLRYLQSIEDRMIEEAMKLSLAEEKARRKKQEREK
;
A
#
# COMPACT_ATOMS: atom_id res chain seq x y z
N MET A 1 -2.91 -53.96 -21.96
CA MET A 1 -3.34 -52.57 -22.27
C MET A 1 -2.77 -51.68 -21.18
N TYR A 2 -1.86 -50.76 -21.52
CA TYR A 2 -1.38 -49.73 -20.58
C TYR A 2 -2.13 -48.42 -20.88
N PRO A 3 -2.67 -47.71 -19.87
CA PRO A 3 -3.30 -46.40 -20.08
C PRO A 3 -2.22 -45.31 -20.17
N SER A 4 -2.04 -44.75 -21.37
CA SER A 4 -1.15 -43.61 -21.60
C SER A 4 -1.70 -42.34 -20.95
N GLY A 5 -0.98 -41.79 -19.95
CA GLY A 5 -1.43 -40.62 -19.18
C GLY A 5 -1.39 -39.32 -19.98
N THR A 6 -2.55 -38.70 -20.23
CA THR A 6 -2.72 -37.42 -20.94
C THR A 6 -2.72 -36.20 -20.02
N SER A 7 -1.84 -36.16 -19.01
CA SER A 7 -1.84 -35.13 -17.95
C SER A 7 -1.05 -33.85 -18.27
N SER A 8 -0.13 -33.87 -19.24
CA SER A 8 0.83 -32.77 -19.48
C SER A 8 0.21 -31.54 -20.18
N SER A 9 -0.73 -31.73 -21.11
CA SER A 9 -1.34 -30.64 -21.88
C SER A 9 -2.21 -29.70 -21.01
N SER A 10 -2.91 -30.26 -20.01
CA SER A 10 -3.72 -29.49 -19.06
C SER A 10 -2.90 -28.49 -18.25
N SER A 11 -1.68 -28.88 -17.87
CA SER A 11 -0.81 -28.07 -17.00
C SER A 11 -0.20 -26.87 -17.72
N HIS A 12 0.21 -27.02 -18.99
CA HIS A 12 0.74 -25.89 -19.77
C HIS A 12 -0.32 -24.82 -20.05
N GLY A 13 -1.56 -25.23 -20.37
CA GLY A 13 -2.66 -24.30 -20.59
C GLY A 13 -3.03 -23.47 -19.34
N LYS A 14 -2.95 -24.07 -18.15
CA LYS A 14 -3.15 -23.36 -16.87
C LYS A 14 -2.08 -22.31 -16.61
N LEU A 15 -0.82 -22.62 -16.85
CA LEU A 15 0.30 -21.68 -16.66
C LEU A 15 0.23 -20.46 -17.60
N LEU A 16 -0.23 -20.65 -18.84
CA LEU A 16 -0.44 -19.54 -19.77
C LEU A 16 -1.55 -18.60 -19.29
N ARG A 17 -2.72 -19.14 -18.91
CA ARG A 17 -3.85 -18.35 -18.39
C ARG A 17 -3.47 -17.55 -17.13
N LEU A 18 -2.74 -18.16 -16.20
CA LEU A 18 -2.25 -17.48 -14.99
C LEU A 18 -1.24 -16.35 -15.29
N ALA A 19 -0.47 -16.47 -16.39
CA ALA A 19 0.45 -15.42 -16.81
C ALA A 19 -0.27 -14.25 -17.50
N GLU A 20 -1.29 -14.56 -18.31
CA GLU A 20 -2.17 -13.59 -18.96
C GLU A 20 -3.02 -12.81 -17.94
N GLU A 21 -3.60 -13.51 -16.96
CA GLU A 21 -4.35 -12.91 -15.85
C GLU A 21 -3.49 -11.95 -15.03
N LYS A 22 -2.25 -12.33 -14.69
CA LYS A 22 -1.29 -11.44 -14.02
C LYS A 22 -0.91 -10.21 -14.84
N LEU A 23 -0.78 -10.35 -16.17
CA LEU A 23 -0.53 -9.21 -17.04
C LEU A 23 -1.73 -8.25 -17.05
N LYS A 24 -2.95 -8.78 -17.14
CA LYS A 24 -4.19 -7.99 -17.07
C LYS A 24 -4.39 -7.31 -15.72
N GLN A 25 -4.06 -7.97 -14.61
CA GLN A 25 -4.07 -7.36 -13.27
C GLN A 25 -3.06 -6.21 -13.18
N LYS A 26 -1.85 -6.38 -13.75
CA LYS A 26 -0.85 -5.31 -13.81
C LYS A 26 -1.28 -4.15 -14.71
N GLU A 27 -1.93 -4.43 -15.83
CA GLU A 27 -2.52 -3.42 -16.73
C GLU A 27 -3.61 -2.61 -16.03
N ALA A 28 -4.59 -3.27 -15.39
CA ALA A 28 -5.63 -2.60 -14.62
C ALA A 28 -5.06 -1.76 -13.48
N HIS A 29 -4.04 -2.26 -12.77
CA HIS A 29 -3.34 -1.51 -11.73
C HIS A 29 -2.66 -0.26 -12.29
N MET A 30 -1.91 -0.36 -13.39
CA MET A 30 -1.24 0.78 -14.02
C MET A 30 -2.24 1.81 -14.58
N MET A 31 -3.37 1.38 -15.14
CA MET A 31 -4.43 2.28 -15.61
C MET A 31 -5.17 2.99 -14.47
N ASN A 32 -5.22 2.40 -13.27
CA ASN A 32 -5.76 3.03 -12.06
C ASN A 32 -4.80 4.03 -11.40
N LEU A 33 -3.51 4.03 -11.78
CA LEU A 33 -2.53 5.04 -11.36
C LEU A 33 -2.53 6.29 -12.27
N ILE A 34 -3.26 6.26 -13.39
CA ILE A 34 -3.47 7.43 -14.25
C ILE A 34 -4.48 8.36 -13.60
N ILE A 35 -4.10 9.63 -13.41
CA ILE A 35 -4.99 10.68 -12.92
C ILE A 35 -5.88 11.14 -14.06
N ARG A 36 -7.20 11.07 -13.83
CA ARG A 36 -8.27 11.60 -14.68
C ARG A 36 -8.97 12.70 -13.89
N TYR A 37 -9.06 13.91 -14.44
CA TYR A 37 -9.56 15.06 -13.66
C TYR A 37 -11.07 14.98 -13.38
N GLU A 38 -11.79 14.18 -14.16
CA GLU A 38 -13.19 13.80 -13.94
C GLU A 38 -13.36 12.85 -12.74
N GLU A 39 -12.30 12.15 -12.33
CA GLU A 39 -12.26 11.27 -11.16
C GLU A 39 -11.83 12.01 -9.89
N ASN A 40 -12.58 13.07 -9.57
CA ASN A 40 -12.34 13.91 -8.40
C ASN A 40 -13.31 13.58 -7.24
N VAL A 41 -12.81 13.71 -6.00
CA VAL A 41 -13.57 13.63 -4.74
C VAL A 41 -13.07 14.74 -3.83
N ASP A 42 -13.97 15.59 -3.34
CA ASP A 42 -13.70 16.67 -2.38
C ASP A 42 -12.54 17.62 -2.77
N GLY A 43 -12.25 17.73 -4.08
CA GLY A 43 -11.19 18.58 -4.62
C GLY A 43 -9.82 17.92 -4.77
N GLY A 44 -9.68 16.64 -4.40
CA GLY A 44 -8.55 15.78 -4.80
C GLY A 44 -8.99 14.69 -5.78
N PHE A 45 -8.09 13.77 -6.11
CA PHE A 45 -8.29 12.74 -7.14
C PHE A 45 -8.25 11.30 -6.61
N LEU A 46 -8.67 10.34 -7.46
CA LEU A 46 -8.64 8.91 -7.18
C LEU A 46 -7.29 8.22 -7.50
N ALA A 47 -6.29 8.93 -8.00
CA ALA A 47 -4.95 8.41 -8.29
C ALA A 47 -3.85 9.34 -7.71
N PRO A 48 -2.67 8.81 -7.30
CA PRO A 48 -1.56 9.60 -6.77
C PRO A 48 -1.11 10.72 -7.71
N HIS A 49 -0.69 11.88 -7.18
CA HIS A 49 -0.13 12.95 -8.01
C HIS A 49 1.21 12.54 -8.67
N GLY A 50 1.95 11.62 -8.06
CA GLY A 50 3.21 11.10 -8.60
C GLY A 50 4.45 11.60 -7.87
N ILE A 51 4.32 11.94 -6.58
CA ILE A 51 5.46 12.23 -5.68
C ILE A 51 6.37 10.99 -5.59
N TYR A 52 5.76 9.80 -5.60
CA TYR A 52 6.46 8.52 -5.62
C TYR A 52 6.07 7.72 -6.85
N LYS A 53 7.04 7.48 -7.76
CA LYS A 53 6.81 6.83 -9.07
C LYS A 53 7.16 5.35 -9.09
N LEU A 54 7.93 4.87 -8.11
CA LEU A 54 8.50 3.52 -8.10
C LEU A 54 7.73 2.58 -7.18
N ASN A 55 7.49 1.36 -7.66
CA ASN A 55 7.06 0.21 -6.86
C ASN A 55 5.80 0.42 -5.99
N LEU A 56 4.82 1.18 -6.48
CA LEU A 56 3.49 1.29 -5.89
C LEU A 56 2.80 -0.09 -5.91
N ASP A 57 2.67 -0.75 -4.77
CA ASP A 57 2.18 -2.14 -4.65
C ASP A 57 0.85 -2.27 -3.88
N PHE A 58 0.23 -1.13 -3.53
CA PHE A 58 -1.09 -1.10 -2.91
C PHE A 58 -2.18 -1.51 -3.92
N ASN A 59 -3.27 -2.11 -3.43
CA ASN A 59 -4.43 -2.41 -4.24
C ASN A 59 -5.16 -1.09 -4.58
N THR A 60 -5.07 -0.69 -5.85
CA THR A 60 -5.68 0.54 -6.36
C THR A 60 -7.19 0.55 -6.27
N GLU A 61 -7.87 -0.58 -6.47
CA GLU A 61 -9.33 -0.66 -6.39
C GLU A 61 -9.80 -0.38 -4.95
N ILE A 62 -9.14 -0.98 -3.95
CA ILE A 62 -9.44 -0.75 -2.53
C ILE A 62 -9.22 0.72 -2.16
N VAL A 63 -8.07 1.31 -2.52
CA VAL A 63 -7.80 2.73 -2.19
C VAL A 63 -8.79 3.67 -2.86
N ARG A 64 -9.16 3.43 -4.12
CA ARG A 64 -10.15 4.22 -4.86
C ARG A 64 -11.53 4.14 -4.20
N SER A 65 -11.99 2.95 -3.83
CA SER A 65 -13.24 2.79 -3.08
C SER A 65 -13.20 3.50 -1.72
N LEU A 66 -12.11 3.38 -0.97
CA LEU A 66 -11.96 4.06 0.33
C LEU A 66 -11.97 5.59 0.23
N ILE A 67 -11.48 6.17 -0.88
CA ILE A 67 -11.56 7.61 -1.12
C ILE A 67 -13.00 8.02 -1.44
N VAL A 68 -13.71 7.29 -2.31
CA VAL A 68 -15.13 7.53 -2.62
C VAL A 68 -16.02 7.38 -1.37
N GLU A 69 -15.72 6.41 -0.51
CA GLU A 69 -16.36 6.21 0.80
C GLU A 69 -15.93 7.24 1.86
N ARG A 70 -14.98 8.14 1.55
CA ARG A 70 -14.40 9.14 2.46
C ARG A 70 -13.82 8.53 3.76
N ARG A 71 -13.17 7.37 3.63
CA ARG A 71 -12.42 6.65 4.69
C ARG A 71 -10.90 6.88 4.62
N ILE A 72 -10.40 7.35 3.48
CA ILE A 72 -9.07 7.94 3.29
C ILE A 72 -9.26 9.28 2.59
N ALA A 73 -8.42 10.27 2.88
CA ALA A 73 -8.35 11.52 2.11
C ALA A 73 -8.06 11.24 0.62
N PRO A 74 -8.66 12.01 -0.31
CA PRO A 74 -8.31 11.91 -1.72
C PRO A 74 -6.84 12.29 -1.96
N PHE A 75 -6.31 11.96 -3.14
CA PHE A 75 -5.00 12.42 -3.55
C PHE A 75 -5.09 13.90 -3.96
N PHE A 76 -4.84 14.80 -3.02
CA PHE A 76 -4.72 16.23 -3.30
C PHE A 76 -3.41 16.55 -4.00
N THR A 77 -3.43 17.48 -4.95
CA THR A 77 -2.22 18.05 -5.54
C THR A 77 -1.44 18.84 -4.48
N PRO A 78 -0.12 18.63 -4.32
CA PRO A 78 0.69 19.40 -3.39
C PRO A 78 0.97 20.83 -3.87
N LEU A 79 1.22 21.73 -2.93
CA LEU A 79 2.03 22.94 -3.13
C LEU A 79 3.47 22.64 -2.71
N GLN A 80 4.44 23.18 -3.46
CA GLN A 80 5.85 23.08 -3.13
C GLN A 80 6.21 23.94 -1.90
N ASP A 81 5.67 25.16 -1.85
CA ASP A 81 5.82 26.14 -0.79
C ASP A 81 4.44 26.68 -0.39
N PHE A 82 4.32 27.18 0.83
CA PHE A 82 3.13 27.84 1.36
C PHE A 82 3.53 28.90 2.39
N ASP A 83 2.82 30.02 2.41
CA ASP A 83 2.95 31.08 3.40
C ASP A 83 1.57 31.38 4.00
N GLU A 84 1.50 31.58 5.32
CA GLU A 84 0.26 31.93 6.02
C GLU A 84 -0.19 33.37 5.69
N ASP A 85 0.73 34.24 5.25
CA ASP A 85 0.46 35.63 4.90
C ASP A 85 0.00 35.84 3.43
N TRP A 86 -0.07 34.79 2.61
CA TRP A 86 -0.57 34.90 1.22
C TRP A 86 -2.03 35.38 1.15
N THR A 87 -2.29 36.31 0.25
CA THR A 87 -3.65 36.78 -0.02
C THR A 87 -4.49 35.71 -0.74
N ASP A 88 -5.82 35.81 -0.62
CA ASP A 88 -6.76 34.97 -1.35
C ASP A 88 -6.50 34.97 -2.88
N GLU A 89 -6.03 36.08 -3.44
CA GLU A 89 -5.76 36.16 -4.87
C GLU A 89 -4.47 35.42 -5.26
N GLU A 90 -3.44 35.47 -4.44
CA GLU A 90 -2.20 34.71 -4.61
C GLU A 90 -2.45 33.21 -4.45
N VAL A 91 -3.10 32.79 -3.36
CA VAL A 91 -3.47 31.38 -3.11
C VAL A 91 -4.27 30.82 -4.28
N ALA A 92 -5.30 31.55 -4.74
CA ALA A 92 -6.12 31.12 -5.86
C ALA A 92 -5.34 31.05 -7.18
N THR A 93 -4.44 32.00 -7.43
CA THR A 93 -3.63 32.04 -8.65
C THR A 93 -2.66 30.87 -8.69
N ILE A 94 -1.91 30.64 -7.61
CA ILE A 94 -0.96 29.53 -7.47
C ILE A 94 -1.70 28.19 -7.59
N ALA A 95 -2.78 28.00 -6.84
CA ALA A 95 -3.57 26.76 -6.88
C ALA A 95 -4.21 26.50 -8.26
N SER A 96 -4.57 27.53 -9.02
CA SER A 96 -5.12 27.38 -10.38
C SER A 96 -4.08 26.88 -11.40
N GLN A 97 -2.80 27.16 -11.16
CA GLN A 97 -1.69 26.79 -12.05
C GLN A 97 -1.13 25.38 -11.79
N LEU A 98 -1.56 24.71 -10.72
CA LEU A 98 -1.09 23.37 -10.39
C LEU A 98 -1.39 22.35 -11.52
N PRO A 99 -0.41 21.50 -11.89
CA PRO A 99 -0.62 20.44 -12.87
C PRO A 99 -1.50 19.32 -12.31
N LEU A 100 -2.05 18.48 -13.18
CA LEU A 100 -2.81 17.29 -12.77
C LEU A 100 -1.86 16.25 -12.14
N HIS A 101 -0.75 15.97 -12.82
CA HIS A 101 0.28 15.00 -12.41
C HIS A 101 1.66 15.67 -12.24
N ALA A 102 2.50 15.09 -11.37
CA ALA A 102 3.87 15.54 -11.16
C ALA A 102 4.68 15.47 -12.46
N ILE A 103 5.43 16.52 -12.77
CA ILE A 103 6.24 16.59 -13.98
C ILE A 103 7.31 15.48 -13.95
N ASP A 104 7.62 14.90 -15.11
CA ASP A 104 8.62 13.84 -15.23
C ASP A 104 10.04 14.41 -15.22
N GLU A 105 10.60 14.59 -14.01
CA GLU A 105 12.05 14.70 -13.85
C GLU A 105 12.73 13.44 -14.40
N ALA A 106 13.78 13.66 -15.20
CA ALA A 106 14.44 12.65 -16.01
C ALA A 106 15.36 11.73 -15.19
N TYR A 107 14.77 10.93 -14.30
CA TYR A 107 15.45 9.79 -13.70
C TYR A 107 15.37 8.58 -14.63
N SER A 108 16.54 8.04 -14.91
CA SER A 108 16.76 6.90 -15.78
C SER A 108 15.94 5.69 -15.34
N ASP A 109 15.49 4.94 -16.33
CA ASP A 109 14.98 3.57 -16.19
C ASP A 109 16.19 2.65 -15.91
N ASP A 110 16.87 2.90 -14.79
CA ASP A 110 17.97 2.09 -14.27
C ASP A 110 17.38 0.77 -13.77
N GLU A 111 17.07 -0.10 -14.74
CA GLU A 111 16.72 -1.49 -14.51
C GLU A 111 17.78 -2.10 -13.59
N GLU A 112 17.37 -2.59 -12.41
CA GLU A 112 18.25 -3.41 -11.58
C GLU A 112 18.86 -4.50 -12.46
N PRO A 113 20.20 -4.62 -12.54
CA PRO A 113 20.82 -5.62 -13.40
C PRO A 113 20.32 -7.00 -12.97
N ASP A 114 19.83 -7.80 -13.94
CA ASP A 114 19.27 -9.13 -13.68
C ASP A 114 20.24 -9.93 -12.80
N ASP A 115 19.74 -10.33 -11.62
CA ASP A 115 20.40 -11.11 -10.57
C ASP A 115 21.38 -12.13 -11.17
N ALA A 116 22.70 -11.89 -11.02
CA ALA A 116 23.75 -12.48 -11.87
C ALA A 116 23.80 -14.02 -11.80
N ASP A 117 23.30 -14.61 -10.71
CA ASP A 117 23.14 -16.05 -10.53
C ASP A 117 22.07 -16.70 -11.43
N ASN A 118 21.28 -15.92 -12.18
CA ASN A 118 20.32 -16.47 -13.14
C ASN A 118 21.00 -17.08 -14.39
N HIS A 119 22.33 -17.05 -14.48
CA HIS A 119 23.13 -17.81 -15.46
C HIS A 119 23.34 -19.28 -15.07
N LYS A 120 22.27 -20.10 -15.14
CA LYS A 120 22.39 -21.58 -15.26
C LYS A 120 21.21 -22.21 -16.01
N ILE A 121 21.47 -22.51 -17.29
CA ILE A 121 20.90 -23.62 -18.09
C ILE A 121 19.42 -23.97 -17.79
N HIS A 122 18.51 -23.07 -18.14
CA HIS A 122 17.09 -23.41 -18.33
C HIS A 122 16.67 -23.12 -19.78
N LEU A 123 15.85 -24.01 -20.35
CA LEU A 123 15.46 -24.06 -21.76
C LEU A 123 15.12 -22.68 -22.35
N LEU A 124 15.64 -22.40 -23.56
CA LEU A 124 15.52 -21.11 -24.26
C LEU A 124 14.07 -20.54 -24.27
N ALA A 125 13.06 -21.41 -24.36
CA ALA A 125 11.65 -20.99 -24.35
C ALA A 125 11.22 -20.21 -23.10
N ASN A 126 11.74 -20.55 -21.91
CA ASN A 126 11.41 -19.82 -20.68
C ASN A 126 12.11 -18.45 -20.62
N TYR A 127 13.33 -18.37 -21.14
CA TYR A 127 14.05 -17.11 -21.30
C TYR A 127 13.31 -16.17 -22.25
N PHE A 128 12.95 -16.64 -23.45
CA PHE A 128 12.21 -15.84 -24.43
C PHE A 128 10.84 -15.37 -23.89
N ARG A 129 10.08 -16.23 -23.21
CA ARG A 129 8.80 -15.84 -22.59
C ARG A 129 8.99 -14.75 -21.52
N ARG A 130 10.07 -14.80 -20.73
CA ARG A 130 10.38 -13.76 -19.72
C ARG A 130 10.76 -12.43 -20.37
N GLN A 131 11.54 -12.46 -21.45
CA GLN A 131 11.88 -11.28 -22.24
C GLN A 131 10.65 -10.65 -22.91
N GLU A 132 9.75 -11.47 -23.46
CA GLU A 132 8.48 -11.00 -24.02
C GLU A 132 7.59 -10.32 -22.95
N GLN A 133 7.54 -10.87 -21.73
CA GLN A 133 6.85 -10.26 -20.59
C GLN A 133 7.50 -8.93 -20.15
N LYS A 134 8.83 -8.87 -20.05
CA LYS A 134 9.56 -7.60 -19.79
C LYS A 134 9.21 -6.54 -20.85
N LYS A 135 9.24 -6.91 -22.13
CA LYS A 135 8.90 -6.00 -23.25
C LYS A 135 7.46 -5.48 -23.16
N LYS A 136 6.47 -6.35 -22.93
CA LYS A 136 5.07 -5.93 -22.75
C LYS A 136 4.87 -4.98 -21.58
N VAL A 137 5.56 -5.21 -20.46
CA VAL A 137 5.56 -4.29 -19.31
C VAL A 137 6.15 -2.92 -19.70
N LYS A 138 7.26 -2.89 -20.43
CA LYS A 138 7.92 -1.64 -20.85
C LYS A 138 7.05 -0.85 -21.85
N GLU A 139 6.43 -1.53 -22.82
CA GLU A 139 5.45 -0.95 -23.75
C GLU A 139 4.23 -0.37 -23.02
N LEU A 140 3.71 -1.09 -22.02
CA LEU A 140 2.61 -0.62 -21.18
C LEU A 140 2.99 0.61 -20.34
N THR A 141 4.21 0.67 -19.79
CA THR A 141 4.70 1.86 -19.07
C THR A 141 4.78 3.08 -19.98
N VAL A 142 5.29 2.92 -21.22
CA VAL A 142 5.34 4.01 -22.20
C VAL A 142 3.92 4.47 -22.58
N SER A 143 3.00 3.53 -22.82
CA SER A 143 1.59 3.84 -23.12
C SER A 143 0.90 4.58 -21.97
N MET A 144 1.19 4.21 -20.72
CA MET A 144 0.64 4.88 -19.53
C MET A 144 1.15 6.32 -19.41
N LYS A 145 2.44 6.58 -19.67
CA LYS A 145 3.00 7.94 -19.66
C LYS A 145 2.37 8.85 -20.73
N GLU A 146 2.16 8.35 -21.95
CA GLU A 146 1.52 9.16 -23.00
C GLU A 146 0.04 9.43 -22.69
N LEU A 147 -0.69 8.46 -22.12
CA LEU A 147 -2.08 8.66 -21.70
C LEU A 147 -2.19 9.63 -20.50
N GLN A 148 -1.25 9.59 -19.55
CA GLN A 148 -1.18 10.59 -18.46
C GLN A 148 -0.94 12.01 -19.00
N LYS A 149 -0.05 12.15 -19.98
CA LYS A 149 0.21 13.41 -20.69
C LYS A 149 -1.01 13.88 -21.50
N GLN A 150 -1.78 12.97 -22.09
CA GLN A 150 -3.04 13.30 -22.75
C GLN A 150 -4.03 13.93 -21.76
N HIS A 151 -4.26 13.31 -20.61
CA HIS A 151 -5.17 13.85 -19.59
C HIS A 151 -4.69 15.19 -18.99
N GLU A 152 -3.38 15.41 -18.87
CA GLU A 152 -2.83 16.73 -18.50
C GLU A 152 -3.20 17.81 -19.54
N MET A 153 -3.05 17.51 -20.84
CA MET A 153 -3.44 18.43 -21.92
C MET A 153 -4.95 18.70 -21.94
N GLU A 154 -5.78 17.67 -21.73
CA GLU A 154 -7.23 17.77 -21.65
C GLU A 154 -7.66 18.66 -20.47
N TYR A 155 -7.08 18.47 -19.29
CA TYR A 155 -7.34 19.28 -18.10
C TYR A 155 -6.91 20.74 -18.29
N MET A 156 -5.74 20.98 -18.89
CA MET A 156 -5.27 22.34 -19.19
C MET A 156 -6.15 23.05 -20.24
N ALA A 157 -6.67 22.32 -21.24
CA ALA A 157 -7.65 22.85 -22.17
C ALA A 157 -9.00 23.16 -21.48
N ALA A 158 -9.45 22.30 -20.57
CA ALA A 158 -10.67 22.52 -19.78
C ALA A 158 -10.56 23.76 -18.87
N LYS A 159 -9.40 24.00 -18.23
CA LYS A 159 -9.13 25.23 -17.47
C LYS A 159 -9.19 26.52 -18.32
N GLN A 160 -8.75 26.45 -19.58
CA GLN A 160 -8.68 27.61 -20.49
C GLN A 160 -9.98 27.83 -21.28
N SER A 161 -10.91 26.88 -21.25
CA SER A 161 -12.19 26.96 -21.93
C SER A 161 -13.06 28.12 -21.41
N GLN A 162 -13.66 28.89 -22.32
CA GLN A 162 -14.69 29.89 -21.97
C GLN A 162 -15.96 29.24 -21.37
N LYS A 163 -16.23 27.98 -21.72
CA LYS A 163 -17.30 27.19 -21.11
C LYS A 163 -16.73 26.51 -19.87
N GLN A 164 -17.32 26.83 -18.71
CA GLN A 164 -16.99 26.19 -17.45
C GLN A 164 -17.24 24.67 -17.52
N ASP A 165 -16.18 23.88 -17.36
CA ASP A 165 -16.27 22.43 -17.24
C ASP A 165 -16.68 22.03 -15.80
N PRO A 166 -17.64 21.10 -15.60
CA PRO A 166 -18.09 20.72 -14.26
C PRO A 166 -17.01 20.21 -13.31
N ASN A 167 -15.95 19.58 -13.83
CA ASN A 167 -14.90 18.91 -13.06
C ASN A 167 -13.71 19.82 -12.74
N VAL A 168 -13.59 20.98 -13.40
CA VAL A 168 -12.54 21.96 -13.10
C VAL A 168 -12.90 22.72 -11.81
N PRO A 169 -12.04 22.76 -10.78
CA PRO A 169 -12.33 23.46 -9.52
C PRO A 169 -12.62 24.95 -9.69
N SER A 170 -13.63 25.46 -8.97
CA SER A 170 -13.91 26.90 -8.89
C SER A 170 -12.84 27.67 -8.10
N LYS A 171 -12.72 28.99 -8.30
CA LYS A 171 -11.84 29.86 -7.48
C LYS A 171 -12.15 29.71 -5.98
N GLU A 172 -13.43 29.61 -5.62
CA GLU A 172 -13.88 29.42 -4.24
C GLU A 172 -13.49 28.05 -3.67
N LEU A 173 -13.49 27.00 -4.50
CA LEU A 173 -13.05 25.67 -4.09
C LEU A 173 -11.54 25.63 -3.85
N LEU A 174 -10.75 26.19 -4.76
CA LEU A 174 -9.29 26.30 -4.60
C LEU A 174 -8.94 27.07 -3.32
N LEU A 175 -9.66 28.15 -3.02
CA LEU A 175 -9.54 28.88 -1.75
C LEU A 175 -9.91 28.02 -0.53
N LYS A 176 -11.03 27.29 -0.58
CA LYS A 176 -11.46 26.39 0.51
C LYS A 176 -10.45 25.28 0.80
N LEU A 177 -9.69 24.86 -0.20
CA LEU A 177 -8.65 23.83 -0.11
C LEU A 177 -7.33 24.39 0.42
N TYR A 178 -6.75 25.40 -0.24
CA TYR A 178 -5.34 25.76 -0.04
C TYR A 178 -5.07 26.94 0.90
N ARG A 179 -6.09 27.72 1.29
CA ARG A 179 -5.95 28.91 2.16
C ARG A 179 -5.40 28.63 3.56
N ARG A 180 -5.42 27.37 4.00
CA ARG A 180 -4.87 26.91 5.28
C ARG A 180 -4.16 25.58 5.06
N SER A 181 -3.23 25.56 4.11
CA SER A 181 -2.53 24.33 3.75
C SER A 181 -1.73 23.80 4.95
N ALA A 182 -1.66 22.48 5.07
CA ALA A 182 -0.93 21.77 6.11
C ALA A 182 0.21 20.96 5.49
N GLU A 183 1.38 21.04 6.10
CA GLU A 183 2.56 20.28 5.71
C GLU A 183 2.39 18.78 6.03
N CYS A 184 2.81 17.90 5.12
CA CYS A 184 2.96 16.48 5.39
C CYS A 184 4.37 16.18 5.94
N PRO A 185 4.56 15.75 7.20
CA PRO A 185 5.89 15.60 7.82
C PRO A 185 6.74 14.42 7.28
N ILE A 186 6.35 13.82 6.14
CA ILE A 186 7.05 12.71 5.48
C ILE A 186 7.63 13.16 4.12
N CYS A 187 6.90 13.97 3.36
CA CYS A 187 7.38 14.52 2.08
C CYS A 187 7.66 16.03 2.11
N PHE A 188 7.35 16.73 3.21
CA PHE A 188 7.56 18.16 3.41
C PHE A 188 6.84 19.08 2.41
N LEU A 189 5.85 18.54 1.68
CA LEU A 189 4.96 19.29 0.80
C LEU A 189 3.69 19.72 1.53
N TYR A 190 3.08 20.81 1.07
CA TYR A 190 1.86 21.38 1.64
C TYR A 190 0.63 20.88 0.88
N PHE A 191 -0.43 20.53 1.61
CA PHE A 191 -1.68 20.01 1.09
C PHE A 191 -2.87 20.72 1.72
N PRO A 192 -4.09 20.60 1.19
CA PRO A 192 -5.30 20.97 1.91
C PRO A 192 -5.34 20.32 3.31
N PRO A 193 -5.85 21.01 4.35
CA PRO A 193 -5.72 20.57 5.75
C PRO A 193 -6.50 19.29 6.10
N TYR A 194 -7.26 18.75 5.14
CA TYR A 194 -8.05 17.54 5.23
C TYR A 194 -7.19 16.29 5.00
N LEU A 195 -6.08 16.17 5.73
CA LEU A 195 -5.15 15.05 5.63
C LEU A 195 -5.62 13.83 6.43
N ASN A 196 -5.10 12.64 6.07
CA ASN A 196 -5.23 11.47 6.94
C ASN A 196 -4.47 11.70 8.25
N VAL A 197 -4.92 11.07 9.33
CA VAL A 197 -4.30 11.18 10.64
C VAL A 197 -3.90 9.80 11.14
N SER A 198 -2.65 9.65 11.58
CA SER A 198 -2.15 8.41 12.17
C SER A 198 -2.92 8.03 13.44
N ARG A 199 -3.53 6.84 13.44
CA ARG A 199 -4.47 6.41 14.48
C ARG A 199 -3.89 6.42 15.91
N CYS A 200 -2.58 6.26 16.03
CA CYS A 200 -1.88 5.99 17.27
C CYS A 200 -1.33 7.24 17.97
N CYS A 201 -0.92 8.25 17.19
CA CYS A 201 -0.30 9.47 17.73
C CYS A 201 -0.86 10.77 17.15
N GLY A 202 -1.86 10.74 16.27
CA GLY A 202 -2.55 11.95 15.82
C GLY A 202 -1.72 12.89 14.94
N GLN A 203 -0.67 12.39 14.29
CA GLN A 203 0.12 13.16 13.31
C GLN A 203 -0.49 13.04 11.90
N PRO A 204 -0.51 14.12 11.11
CA PRO A 204 -1.05 14.11 9.75
C PRO A 204 -0.14 13.37 8.77
N ILE A 205 -0.71 12.84 7.69
CA ILE A 205 0.01 12.21 6.57
C ILE A 205 -0.82 12.28 5.28
N CYS A 206 -0.21 12.69 4.16
CA CYS A 206 -0.88 12.68 2.86
C CYS A 206 -1.08 11.26 2.33
N SER A 207 -2.09 11.07 1.48
CA SER A 207 -2.45 9.75 0.96
C SER A 207 -1.31 9.09 0.18
N GLU A 208 -0.47 9.86 -0.52
CA GLU A 208 0.71 9.32 -1.21
C GLU A 208 1.76 8.73 -0.26
N CYS A 209 2.07 9.44 0.83
CA CYS A 209 2.98 8.95 1.87
C CYS A 209 2.38 7.74 2.59
N PHE A 210 1.07 7.74 2.88
CA PHE A 210 0.40 6.61 3.50
C PHE A 210 0.50 5.34 2.63
N VAL A 211 0.24 5.44 1.32
CA VAL A 211 0.31 4.26 0.45
C VAL A 211 1.74 3.79 0.15
N GLN A 212 2.80 4.58 0.42
CA GLN A 212 4.18 4.05 0.38
C GLN A 212 4.49 3.10 1.54
N ILE A 213 3.89 3.34 2.71
CA ILE A 213 4.24 2.60 3.91
C ILE A 213 3.68 1.17 3.81
N ARG A 214 4.57 0.19 3.92
CA ARG A 214 4.27 -1.24 3.71
C ARG A 214 5.11 -2.12 4.63
N ARG A 215 4.72 -3.40 4.71
CA ARG A 215 5.50 -4.44 5.39
C ARG A 215 6.89 -4.58 4.77
N LEU A 216 7.84 -5.02 5.58
CA LEU A 216 9.12 -5.50 5.05
C LEU A 216 8.88 -6.75 4.19
N ASP A 217 9.62 -6.86 3.10
CA ASP A 217 9.62 -8.06 2.26
C ASP A 217 9.99 -9.31 3.09
N PRO A 218 9.55 -10.52 2.71
CA PRO A 218 9.80 -11.73 3.48
C PRO A 218 11.29 -11.98 3.76
N HIS A 219 11.72 -11.86 5.02
CA HIS A 219 13.11 -11.93 5.47
C HIS A 219 13.28 -12.94 6.62
N PRO A 220 14.50 -13.46 6.87
CA PRO A 220 14.79 -14.26 8.07
C PRO A 220 14.58 -13.43 9.35
N PRO A 221 14.19 -14.04 10.49
CA PRO A 221 13.98 -13.31 11.74
C PRO A 221 15.25 -12.59 12.22
N HIS A 222 15.10 -11.36 12.70
CA HIS A 222 16.23 -10.52 13.11
C HIS A 222 16.89 -10.90 14.45
N ASP A 223 16.24 -11.71 15.29
CA ASP A 223 16.68 -11.98 16.67
C ASP A 223 17.66 -13.18 16.83
N ASP A 224 17.82 -14.04 15.81
CA ASP A 224 18.61 -15.28 15.91
C ASP A 224 20.09 -15.13 15.49
N VAL A 225 20.79 -14.11 16.03
CA VAL A 225 22.25 -13.89 15.81
C VAL A 225 23.16 -15.02 16.35
N SER A 226 22.58 -16.08 16.92
CA SER A 226 23.29 -17.27 17.40
C SER A 226 23.27 -18.45 16.42
N ASN A 227 22.54 -18.34 15.29
CA ASN A 227 22.35 -19.45 14.37
C ASN A 227 22.40 -18.96 12.90
N GLU A 228 23.62 -18.90 12.34
CA GLU A 228 23.89 -18.46 10.96
C GLU A 228 23.11 -19.26 9.89
N ASN A 229 22.68 -20.49 10.21
CA ASN A 229 21.90 -21.36 9.33
C ASN A 229 20.38 -21.04 9.30
N SER A 230 19.89 -20.10 10.13
CA SER A 230 18.46 -19.75 10.21
C SER A 230 17.89 -19.16 8.90
N ALA A 231 18.75 -18.60 8.04
CA ALA A 231 18.41 -18.06 6.73
C ALA A 231 18.07 -19.12 5.67
N GLU A 232 18.47 -20.38 5.86
CA GLU A 232 18.22 -21.47 4.89
C GLU A 232 16.87 -22.18 5.12
N ILE A 233 16.27 -22.03 6.30
CA ILE A 233 15.08 -22.80 6.70
C ILE A 233 13.81 -22.18 6.10
N PRO A 234 13.07 -22.86 5.21
CA PRO A 234 11.95 -22.25 4.46
C PRO A 234 10.79 -21.73 5.32
N HIS A 235 10.64 -22.27 6.54
CA HIS A 235 9.55 -21.93 7.44
C HIS A 235 9.82 -20.69 8.30
N THR A 236 11.07 -20.24 8.45
CA THR A 236 11.46 -19.14 9.36
C THR A 236 11.12 -17.76 8.84
N LEU A 237 10.96 -17.55 7.52
CA LEU A 237 10.70 -16.22 6.96
C LEU A 237 9.51 -15.52 7.64
N ILE A 238 9.68 -14.26 7.98
CA ILE A 238 8.65 -13.37 8.50
C ILE A 238 8.44 -12.18 7.57
N SER A 239 7.28 -11.54 7.67
CA SER A 239 7.03 -10.24 7.03
C SER A 239 6.39 -9.37 8.10
N GLU A 240 7.21 -8.55 8.74
CA GLU A 240 6.80 -7.70 9.85
C GLU A 240 5.81 -6.62 9.38
N TYR A 241 4.89 -6.24 10.27
CA TYR A 241 3.98 -5.12 10.01
C TYR A 241 4.75 -3.81 9.83
N ALA A 242 4.17 -2.86 9.11
CA ALA A 242 4.70 -1.50 9.13
C ALA A 242 4.54 -0.88 10.53
N ASN A 243 5.58 -0.23 11.02
CA ASN A 243 5.52 0.59 12.24
C ASN A 243 5.18 2.04 11.88
N CYS A 244 4.56 2.78 12.81
CA CYS A 244 4.24 4.19 12.61
C CYS A 244 5.53 5.02 12.43
N PRO A 245 5.70 5.80 11.33
CA PRO A 245 6.91 6.57 11.09
C PRO A 245 7.16 7.67 12.14
N PHE A 246 6.13 8.04 12.91
CA PHE A 246 6.20 9.12 13.90
C PHE A 246 6.41 8.66 15.35
N CYS A 247 6.07 7.41 15.68
CA CYS A 247 6.07 6.92 17.07
C CYS A 247 6.37 5.42 17.22
N ALA A 248 6.76 4.74 16.15
CA ALA A 248 7.08 3.31 16.08
C ALA A 248 5.97 2.33 16.51
N MET A 249 4.73 2.79 16.75
CA MET A 249 3.60 1.91 17.08
C MET A 249 3.37 0.86 15.97
N PRO A 250 3.23 -0.44 16.29
CA PRO A 250 3.03 -1.52 15.32
C PRO A 250 1.71 -1.43 14.54
N ASN A 251 1.61 -2.23 13.46
CA ASN A 251 0.42 -2.36 12.60
C ASN A 251 -0.07 -0.99 12.07
N PHE A 252 0.79 -0.19 11.43
CA PHE A 252 0.49 1.19 11.05
C PHE A 252 -0.81 1.35 10.24
N GLY A 253 -1.48 2.49 10.46
CA GLY A 253 -2.79 2.78 9.91
C GLY A 253 -3.29 4.16 10.30
N VAL A 254 -4.25 4.66 9.51
CA VAL A 254 -4.77 6.02 9.57
C VAL A 254 -6.28 6.04 9.76
N THR A 255 -6.78 7.17 10.21
CA THR A 255 -8.20 7.57 10.22
C THR A 255 -8.35 8.85 9.42
N TYR A 256 -9.49 9.05 8.76
CA TYR A 256 -9.81 10.29 8.05
C TYR A 256 -11.14 10.86 8.57
N ASP A 257 -11.19 12.17 8.83
CA ASP A 257 -12.38 12.91 9.24
C ASP A 257 -12.76 13.88 8.11
N PRO A 258 -13.68 13.51 7.21
CA PRO A 258 -13.96 14.31 6.02
C PRO A 258 -14.65 15.64 6.37
N PRO A 259 -14.30 16.73 5.66
CA PRO A 259 -14.88 18.05 5.91
C PRO A 259 -16.39 18.10 5.61
N LYS A 260 -17.18 18.41 6.63
CA LYS A 260 -18.66 18.41 6.55
C LYS A 260 -19.24 19.46 5.59
N ASP A 261 -18.50 20.53 5.33
CA ASP A 261 -18.89 21.66 4.47
C ASP A 261 -18.21 21.62 3.09
N LEU A 262 -17.50 20.53 2.76
CA LEU A 262 -16.87 20.30 1.46
C LEU A 262 -17.24 18.90 0.97
N SER A 263 -18.20 18.84 0.04
CA SER A 263 -18.66 17.60 -0.57
C SER A 263 -18.85 17.83 -2.07
N VAL A 264 -17.81 17.54 -2.85
CA VAL A 264 -17.78 17.79 -4.30
C VAL A 264 -17.28 16.58 -5.09
N GLY A 265 -17.66 16.51 -6.37
CA GLY A 265 -17.21 15.45 -7.27
C GLY A 265 -17.99 14.15 -7.11
N ILE A 266 -17.31 13.02 -7.26
CA ILE A 266 -17.92 11.68 -7.14
C ILE A 266 -18.50 11.51 -5.72
N GLY A 267 -19.79 11.21 -5.65
CA GLY A 267 -20.52 11.11 -4.38
C GLY A 267 -20.58 12.43 -3.60
N GLY A 268 -20.37 13.58 -4.27
CA GLY A 268 -20.54 14.93 -3.71
C GLY A 268 -21.94 15.50 -3.93
N ILE A 269 -22.22 16.64 -3.30
CA ILE A 269 -23.51 17.37 -3.41
C ILE A 269 -23.51 18.29 -4.66
N THR A 270 -22.34 18.78 -5.07
CA THR A 270 -22.16 19.66 -6.23
C THR A 270 -20.90 19.30 -7.01
N SER A 271 -20.78 19.77 -8.25
CA SER A 271 -19.54 19.59 -9.02
C SER A 271 -18.47 20.60 -8.57
N PRO A 272 -17.17 20.31 -8.73
CA PRO A 272 -16.07 21.21 -8.36
C PRO A 272 -16.24 22.65 -8.89
N ALA A 273 -16.76 22.80 -10.10
CA ALA A 273 -16.94 24.09 -10.75
C ALA A 273 -18.06 24.96 -10.13
N TYR A 274 -19.10 24.32 -9.58
CA TYR A 274 -20.23 25.00 -8.97
C TYR A 274 -20.19 25.00 -7.44
N TYR A 275 -19.07 24.57 -6.84
CA TYR A 275 -18.83 24.81 -5.43
C TYR A 275 -18.83 26.31 -5.16
N LYS A 276 -19.80 26.71 -4.33
CA LYS A 276 -19.81 27.98 -3.61
C LYS A 276 -19.45 27.67 -2.17
N GLY A 277 -18.63 28.53 -1.57
CA GLY A 277 -18.39 28.43 -0.13
C GLY A 277 -19.69 28.51 0.66
N PRO A 278 -19.68 28.16 1.96
CA PRO A 278 -20.75 28.59 2.84
C PRO A 278 -20.82 30.12 2.75
N LEU A 279 -21.80 30.61 1.99
CA LEU A 279 -22.22 32.00 1.99
C LEU A 279 -22.29 32.43 3.45
N ALA A 280 -21.73 33.60 3.77
CA ALA A 280 -21.92 34.19 5.08
C ALA A 280 -23.43 34.20 5.35
N ALA A 281 -23.88 33.30 6.23
CA ALA A 281 -25.28 33.05 6.42
C ALA A 281 -25.86 34.27 7.11
N THR A 282 -26.46 35.16 6.32
CA THR A 282 -27.33 36.21 6.83
C THR A 282 -28.32 35.54 7.77
N GLU A 283 -28.39 36.04 9.00
CA GLU A 283 -29.03 35.40 10.17
C GLU A 283 -30.57 35.37 10.07
N GLU A 284 -31.09 34.77 9.01
CA GLU A 284 -32.49 34.82 8.59
C GLU A 284 -32.97 33.46 8.07
N ALA A 285 -32.93 32.43 8.93
CA ALA A 285 -33.88 31.29 8.97
C ALA A 285 -33.41 30.18 9.93
N VAL A 286 -33.76 30.28 11.22
CA VAL A 286 -34.67 29.33 11.91
C VAL A 286 -34.95 29.80 13.35
N VAL A 287 -35.83 30.79 13.50
CA VAL A 287 -36.58 30.95 14.75
C VAL A 287 -37.72 29.93 14.78
N LEU A 288 -37.58 28.86 15.55
CA LEU A 288 -38.71 28.17 16.15
C LEU A 288 -38.33 27.72 17.57
N SER A 289 -39.07 28.29 18.52
CA SER A 289 -38.88 28.19 19.96
C SER A 289 -39.33 26.86 20.55
N SER A 290 -38.68 26.48 21.66
CA SER A 290 -39.40 26.06 22.88
C SER A 290 -38.58 26.44 24.10
N ASP A 291 -39.08 27.39 24.88
CA ASP A 291 -38.68 27.59 26.27
C ASP A 291 -39.06 26.36 27.11
N GLU A 292 -38.37 26.17 28.24
CA GLU A 292 -39.01 26.10 29.57
C GLU A 292 -37.93 26.24 30.66
N VAL A 293 -38.36 26.67 31.84
CA VAL A 293 -37.52 27.36 32.84
C VAL A 293 -37.17 26.50 34.04
N SER A 294 -36.05 26.81 34.72
CA SER A 294 -36.00 26.83 36.20
C SER A 294 -34.74 27.52 36.70
N ALA A 295 -34.93 28.59 37.48
CA ALA A 295 -33.87 29.31 38.18
C ALA A 295 -33.96 29.06 39.69
N ALA A 296 -32.82 28.92 40.35
CA ALA A 296 -32.69 29.17 41.78
C ALA A 296 -31.25 29.52 42.17
N SER A 297 -31.07 30.66 42.82
CA SER A 297 -29.93 31.01 43.67
C SER A 297 -30.48 31.69 44.92
N PRO A 298 -29.73 31.68 46.03
CA PRO A 298 -29.47 32.96 46.69
C PRO A 298 -28.02 33.15 47.20
N GLN A 299 -27.68 34.42 47.44
CA GLN A 299 -26.44 34.91 48.08
C GLN A 299 -26.67 35.01 49.61
N SER A 300 -25.77 35.40 50.54
CA SER A 300 -24.38 35.94 50.57
C SER A 300 -23.91 35.81 52.06
N PRO A 301 -22.93 36.56 52.62
CA PRO A 301 -21.62 37.06 52.16
C PRO A 301 -20.45 36.65 53.14
N GLY A 302 -19.18 36.96 52.83
CA GLY A 302 -18.10 36.91 53.85
C GLY A 302 -16.64 36.92 53.34
N THR A 303 -15.96 38.06 53.52
CA THR A 303 -14.51 38.31 53.27
C THR A 303 -13.78 38.57 54.62
N PRO A 304 -12.43 38.62 54.75
CA PRO A 304 -11.39 38.69 53.70
C PRO A 304 -10.05 37.89 53.92
N VAL A 305 -9.17 37.99 52.90
CA VAL A 305 -7.67 37.96 52.94
C VAL A 305 -6.93 36.64 53.29
N LEU A 306 -6.31 36.03 52.28
CA LEU A 306 -4.85 36.06 52.08
C LEU A 306 -4.45 35.64 50.64
N ARG A 307 -3.27 36.09 50.18
CA ARG A 307 -2.80 36.00 48.78
C ARG A 307 -1.79 34.86 48.59
N THR A 308 -1.93 34.06 47.52
CA THR A 308 -0.77 33.57 46.75
C THR A 308 -1.12 33.12 45.32
N VAL A 309 -0.48 33.79 44.36
CA VAL A 309 -0.17 33.49 42.95
C VAL A 309 -0.80 32.26 42.25
N SER A 310 -1.46 32.54 41.12
CA SER A 310 -2.00 31.59 40.14
C SER A 310 -0.92 30.83 39.33
N PRO A 311 -1.21 29.61 38.86
CA PRO A 311 -0.86 29.18 37.51
C PRO A 311 -2.05 29.42 36.56
N THR A 312 -1.78 29.93 35.37
CA THR A 312 -2.81 30.19 34.34
C THR A 312 -3.42 28.88 33.84
N LYS A 313 -4.72 28.90 33.50
CA LYS A 313 -5.43 27.77 32.90
C LYS A 313 -4.88 27.51 31.49
N ALA A 314 -3.88 26.64 31.38
CA ALA A 314 -3.51 26.05 30.11
C ALA A 314 -4.77 25.37 29.51
N LYS A 315 -5.13 25.72 28.26
CA LYS A 315 -6.18 25.00 27.54
C LYS A 315 -5.84 23.52 27.57
N ALA A 316 -6.78 22.68 28.02
CA ALA A 316 -6.56 21.24 28.08
C ALA A 316 -6.34 20.71 26.65
N ARG A 317 -5.07 20.53 26.27
CA ARG A 317 -4.66 19.87 25.03
C ARG A 317 -5.37 18.52 24.99
N LYS A 318 -6.33 18.35 24.07
CA LYS A 318 -7.06 17.09 23.88
C LYS A 318 -6.02 15.96 23.92
N ARG A 319 -6.17 15.04 24.89
CA ARG A 319 -5.28 13.87 24.98
C ARG A 319 -5.43 13.14 23.65
N ARG A 320 -4.33 12.95 22.92
CA ARG A 320 -4.31 12.19 21.66
C ARG A 320 -4.73 10.76 22.00
N SER A 321 -5.97 10.41 21.68
CA SER A 321 -6.52 9.08 21.89
C SER A 321 -6.01 8.16 20.79
N SER A 322 -5.19 7.19 21.15
CA SER A 322 -4.82 6.11 20.24
C SER A 322 -6.02 5.23 19.93
N VAL A 323 -6.37 5.08 18.66
CA VAL A 323 -7.41 4.15 18.21
C VAL A 323 -6.78 2.77 17.95
N PRO A 324 -7.44 1.65 18.34
CA PRO A 324 -6.97 0.29 18.04
C PRO A 324 -6.75 0.03 16.54
N ALA A 325 -5.93 -0.98 16.19
CA ALA A 325 -5.62 -1.28 14.79
C ALA A 325 -6.76 -2.01 14.04
N ASP A 326 -7.67 -2.60 14.82
CA ASP A 326 -8.83 -3.42 14.46
C ASP A 326 -10.15 -2.64 14.47
N ASP A 327 -10.12 -1.33 14.78
CA ASP A 327 -11.29 -0.46 14.74
C ASP A 327 -11.77 -0.23 13.29
N ALA A 328 -13.10 -0.23 13.07
CA ALA A 328 -13.69 -0.12 11.74
C ALA A 328 -13.38 1.22 11.02
N GLY A 329 -13.09 2.29 11.77
CA GLY A 329 -12.67 3.58 11.25
C GLY A 329 -11.20 3.66 10.85
N VAL A 330 -10.40 2.64 11.16
CA VAL A 330 -8.96 2.59 10.87
C VAL A 330 -8.69 1.83 9.58
N ILE A 331 -7.91 2.45 8.69
CA ILE A 331 -7.34 1.76 7.53
C ILE A 331 -5.86 1.49 7.80
N THR A 332 -5.48 0.22 7.86
CA THR A 332 -4.08 -0.20 8.03
C THR A 332 -3.34 -0.32 6.69
N THR A 333 -2.01 -0.35 6.73
CA THR A 333 -1.15 -0.60 5.56
C THR A 333 -1.42 -1.95 4.87
N ASP A 334 -1.97 -2.91 5.64
CA ASP A 334 -2.30 -4.26 5.19
C ASP A 334 -3.72 -4.32 4.60
N TYR A 335 -4.65 -3.47 5.05
CA TYR A 335 -6.00 -3.37 4.48
C TYR A 335 -5.92 -2.99 2.99
N ILE A 336 -5.01 -2.08 2.63
CA ILE A 336 -4.73 -1.68 1.25
C ILE A 336 -3.81 -2.68 0.51
N ARG A 337 -3.39 -3.78 1.14
CA ARG A 337 -2.50 -4.83 0.59
C ARG A 337 -2.93 -6.23 1.04
N PRO A 338 -4.14 -6.70 0.66
CA PRO A 338 -4.67 -7.98 1.13
C PRO A 338 -3.85 -9.20 0.68
N ASP A 339 -2.90 -9.05 -0.24
CA ASP A 339 -2.07 -10.13 -0.78
C ASP A 339 -0.77 -10.39 0.01
N TRP A 340 -0.52 -9.68 1.11
CA TRP A 340 0.72 -9.80 1.89
C TRP A 340 0.97 -11.24 2.43
N GLU A 341 -0.09 -11.94 2.88
CA GLU A 341 0.01 -13.34 3.30
C GLU A 341 0.42 -14.26 2.14
N GLN A 342 -0.11 -13.99 0.94
CA GLN A 342 0.20 -14.75 -0.27
C GLN A 342 1.64 -14.48 -0.75
N LYS A 343 2.10 -13.22 -0.66
CA LYS A 343 3.51 -12.83 -0.89
C LYS A 343 4.44 -13.62 0.04
N LEU A 344 4.15 -13.65 1.34
CA LEU A 344 4.90 -14.41 2.34
C LEU A 344 4.88 -15.94 2.07
N ALA A 345 3.71 -16.53 1.82
CA ALA A 345 3.59 -17.95 1.51
C ALA A 345 4.31 -18.35 0.21
N SER A 346 4.30 -17.47 -0.80
CA SER A 346 5.04 -17.64 -2.05
C SER A 346 6.56 -17.59 -1.83
N ALA A 347 7.05 -16.67 -0.98
CA ALA A 347 8.46 -16.58 -0.60
C ALA A 347 8.92 -17.83 0.15
N LYS A 348 8.18 -18.29 1.18
CA LYS A 348 8.45 -19.57 1.89
C LYS A 348 8.52 -20.75 0.92
N SER A 349 7.56 -20.84 0.00
CA SER A 349 7.52 -21.89 -1.03
C SER A 349 8.69 -21.79 -2.03
N LYS A 350 9.18 -20.59 -2.34
CA LYS A 350 10.36 -20.37 -3.20
C LYS A 350 11.65 -20.77 -2.49
N LEU A 351 11.79 -20.44 -1.20
CA LEU A 351 12.92 -20.88 -0.37
C LEU A 351 12.92 -22.40 -0.18
N ALA A 352 11.75 -23.03 0.05
CA ALA A 352 11.62 -24.48 0.14
C ALA A 352 12.13 -25.21 -1.12
N ARG A 353 11.76 -24.72 -2.31
CA ARG A 353 12.27 -25.29 -3.56
C ARG A 353 13.79 -25.09 -3.71
N ARG A 354 14.32 -23.91 -3.36
CA ARG A 354 15.77 -23.64 -3.40
C ARG A 354 16.54 -24.58 -2.45
N ALA A 355 16.11 -24.70 -1.20
CA ALA A 355 16.70 -25.60 -0.22
C ALA A 355 16.65 -27.07 -0.68
N ALA A 356 15.50 -27.55 -1.19
CA ALA A 356 15.38 -28.91 -1.72
C ALA A 356 16.31 -29.16 -2.93
N THR A 357 16.48 -28.18 -3.84
CA THR A 357 17.44 -28.30 -4.95
C THR A 357 18.89 -28.30 -4.46
N ALA A 358 19.24 -27.48 -3.46
CA ALA A 358 20.58 -27.48 -2.86
C ALA A 358 20.89 -28.84 -2.18
N SER A 359 19.95 -29.37 -1.40
CA SER A 359 20.07 -30.70 -0.78
C SER A 359 20.22 -31.82 -1.81
N ALA A 360 19.50 -31.75 -2.92
CA ALA A 360 19.64 -32.73 -4.01
C ALA A 360 21.02 -32.64 -4.70
N ILE A 361 21.56 -31.44 -4.91
CA ILE A 361 22.92 -31.25 -5.46
C ILE A 361 23.97 -31.79 -4.48
N HIS A 362 23.82 -31.51 -3.18
CA HIS A 362 24.72 -32.03 -2.15
C HIS A 362 24.70 -33.57 -2.11
N ALA A 363 23.52 -34.18 -2.18
CA ALA A 363 23.38 -35.64 -2.25
C ALA A 363 24.01 -36.24 -3.52
N LEU A 364 23.90 -35.56 -4.68
CA LEU A 364 24.54 -35.99 -5.93
C LEU A 364 26.07 -35.91 -5.85
N ASN A 365 26.64 -34.84 -5.28
CA ASN A 365 28.10 -34.70 -5.15
C ASN A 365 28.70 -35.82 -4.28
N LEU A 366 28.05 -36.17 -3.16
CA LEU A 366 28.47 -37.27 -2.29
C LEU A 366 28.49 -38.64 -3.01
N ILE A 367 27.67 -38.84 -4.04
CA ILE A 367 27.65 -40.06 -4.86
C ILE A 367 28.79 -40.04 -5.89
N VAL A 368 29.11 -38.88 -6.47
CA VAL A 368 30.15 -38.74 -7.50
C VAL A 368 31.56 -38.86 -6.92
N ASP A 369 31.80 -38.38 -5.70
CA ASP A 369 33.11 -38.48 -5.05
C ASP A 369 33.52 -39.93 -4.68
N ASP A 370 32.55 -40.85 -4.55
CA ASP A 370 32.79 -42.26 -4.21
C ASP A 370 33.41 -43.05 -5.38
N GLU A 371 33.03 -42.76 -6.63
CA GLU A 371 33.60 -43.42 -7.82
C GLU A 371 35.08 -43.06 -8.07
N GLY A 372 35.59 -42.01 -7.41
CA GLY A 372 36.99 -41.56 -7.52
C GLY A 372 38.01 -42.35 -6.68
N SER A 373 37.57 -43.11 -5.67
CA SER A 373 38.46 -43.74 -4.66
C SER A 373 38.50 -45.27 -4.72
N SER A 374 38.56 -45.85 -5.93
CA SER A 374 38.74 -47.29 -6.14
C SER A 374 40.18 -47.78 -5.84
N ARG A 375 40.56 -47.79 -4.56
CA ARG A 375 41.73 -48.57 -4.06
C ARG A 375 41.54 -49.27 -2.70
N GLY A 376 40.35 -49.84 -2.51
CA GLY A 376 40.18 -51.17 -1.89
C GLY A 376 39.84 -51.23 -0.41
N GLN A 377 38.60 -51.67 -0.11
CA GLN A 377 38.29 -52.61 0.97
C GLN A 377 36.84 -53.12 0.86
N SER A 378 36.67 -54.41 0.57
CA SER A 378 35.37 -55.05 0.29
C SER A 378 34.56 -55.39 1.56
N SER A 379 34.37 -54.42 2.45
CA SER A 379 33.68 -54.61 3.74
C SER A 379 32.78 -53.44 4.19
N SER A 380 32.72 -52.32 3.44
CA SER A 380 31.98 -51.11 3.85
C SER A 380 30.55 -51.03 3.31
N ASP A 381 30.28 -51.65 2.15
CA ASP A 381 29.03 -51.46 1.37
C ASP A 381 27.74 -51.67 2.18
N SER A 382 27.71 -52.65 3.09
CA SER A 382 26.52 -52.93 3.92
C SER A 382 26.23 -51.87 4.99
N GLN A 383 27.22 -51.06 5.39
CA GLN A 383 26.98 -49.92 6.27
C GLN A 383 26.56 -48.68 5.46
N ASN A 384 27.19 -48.45 4.30
CA ASN A 384 26.87 -47.32 3.44
C ASN A 384 25.45 -47.42 2.86
N LEU A 385 25.02 -48.62 2.45
CA LEU A 385 23.64 -48.86 1.99
C LEU A 385 22.60 -48.63 3.10
N ARG A 386 22.90 -49.02 4.36
CA ARG A 386 22.03 -48.73 5.50
C ARG A 386 21.98 -47.24 5.84
N TYR A 387 23.08 -46.52 5.68
CA TYR A 387 23.13 -45.07 5.89
C TYR A 387 22.32 -44.34 4.81
N LEU A 388 22.49 -44.70 3.53
CA LEU A 388 21.68 -44.21 2.41
C LEU A 388 20.19 -44.50 2.62
N GLN A 389 19.84 -45.74 3.01
CA GLN A 389 18.46 -46.10 3.31
C GLN A 389 17.90 -45.30 4.49
N SER A 390 18.71 -45.00 5.53
CA SER A 390 18.28 -44.11 6.62
C SER A 390 18.08 -42.65 6.20
N ILE A 391 18.81 -42.17 5.18
CA ILE A 391 18.62 -40.84 4.60
C ILE A 391 17.35 -40.82 3.73
N GLU A 392 17.16 -41.84 2.89
CA GLU A 392 15.97 -42.02 2.07
C GLU A 392 14.71 -42.12 2.94
N ASP A 393 14.73 -42.96 3.98
CA ASP A 393 13.65 -43.09 4.96
C ASP A 393 13.35 -41.76 5.65
N ARG A 394 14.39 -40.97 6.02
CA ARG A 394 14.20 -39.65 6.65
C ARG A 394 13.62 -38.61 5.69
N MET A 395 14.01 -38.64 4.41
CA MET A 395 13.42 -37.80 3.36
C MET A 395 11.97 -38.20 3.06
N ILE A 396 11.66 -39.50 3.07
CA ILE A 396 10.30 -40.02 2.91
C ILE A 396 9.43 -39.64 4.11
N GLU A 397 9.94 -39.74 5.35
CA GLU A 397 9.22 -39.34 6.55
C GLU A 397 8.94 -37.83 6.55
N GLU A 398 9.90 -37.00 6.17
CA GLU A 398 9.71 -35.54 6.06
C GLU A 398 8.71 -35.18 4.93
N ALA A 399 8.79 -35.82 3.77
CA ALA A 399 7.83 -35.64 2.67
C ALA A 399 6.40 -36.09 3.04
N MET A 400 6.27 -37.20 3.78
CA MET A 400 4.99 -37.69 4.28
C MET A 400 4.42 -36.77 5.37
N LYS A 401 5.27 -36.22 6.24
CA LYS A 401 4.91 -35.23 7.27
C LYS A 401 4.46 -33.90 6.65
N LEU A 402 5.11 -33.45 5.58
CA LEU A 402 4.70 -32.29 4.78
C LEU A 402 3.34 -32.53 4.09
N SER A 403 3.14 -33.70 3.47
CA SER A 403 1.86 -34.06 2.86
C SER A 403 0.71 -34.15 3.87
N LEU A 404 0.96 -34.71 5.07
CA LEU A 404 -0.02 -34.74 6.17
C LEU A 404 -0.31 -33.35 6.74
N ALA A 405 0.67 -32.44 6.76
CA ALA A 405 0.47 -31.05 7.15
C ALA A 405 -0.37 -30.29 6.10
N GLU A 406 -0.08 -30.49 4.81
CA GLU A 406 -0.86 -29.92 3.71
C GLU A 406 -2.30 -30.44 3.70
N GLU A 407 -2.52 -31.75 3.90
CA GLU A 407 -3.87 -32.32 3.94
C GLU A 407 -4.65 -31.86 5.18
N LYS A 408 -4.01 -31.71 6.35
CA LYS A 408 -4.63 -31.10 7.53
C LYS A 408 -4.97 -29.63 7.30
N ALA A 409 -4.11 -28.86 6.63
CA ALA A 409 -4.40 -27.48 6.26
C ALA A 409 -5.58 -27.41 5.28
N ARG A 410 -5.64 -28.31 4.28
CA ARG A 410 -6.74 -28.40 3.32
C ARG A 410 -8.06 -28.79 3.97
N ARG A 411 -8.07 -29.73 4.93
CA ARG A 411 -9.26 -30.06 5.74
C ARG A 411 -9.71 -28.87 6.58
N LYS A 412 -8.82 -28.21 7.33
CA LYS A 412 -9.15 -27.00 8.10
C LYS A 412 -9.70 -25.86 7.23
N LYS A 413 -9.26 -25.76 5.96
CA LYS A 413 -9.83 -24.80 5.01
C LYS A 413 -11.25 -25.21 4.59
N GLN A 414 -11.48 -26.47 4.26
CA GLN A 414 -12.82 -27.01 3.93
C GLN A 414 -13.81 -26.97 5.12
N GLU A 415 -13.32 -27.05 6.36
CA GLU A 415 -14.11 -26.88 7.59
C GLU A 415 -14.40 -25.41 7.95
N ARG A 416 -13.68 -24.46 7.33
CA ARG A 416 -13.94 -23.00 7.43
C ARG A 416 -14.80 -22.45 6.28
N GLU A 417 -14.95 -23.22 5.21
CA GLU A 417 -15.74 -22.90 4.01
C GLU A 417 -17.13 -23.59 4.03
N LYS A 418 -17.48 -24.22 5.16
CA LYS A 418 -18.81 -24.77 5.50
C LYS A 418 -19.37 -24.07 6.72
#